data_AF-A0A3P8NB78-F1
#
_entry.id   AF-A0A3P8NB78-F1
#
_cell.length_a   1.000
_cell.length_b   1.000
_cell.length_c   1.000
_cell.angle_alpha   90.00
_cell.angle_beta   90.00
_cell.angle_gamma   90.00
#
_symmetry.space_group_name_H-M   'P 1'
#
loop_
_entity.id
_entity.type
_entity.pdbx_description
1 polymer ?
#
loop_
_entity_poly.entity_id
_entity_poly.type
_entity_poly.pdbx_seq_one_letter_code
_entity_poly.pdbx_strand_id
1 'polypeptide(L)'
;SVRAHLDKPSVIRLTLSYIRMHTVLKEEFEASQETNMYLGILEGFVMVLSTEGDMIFLSDNVSKYMGLTQTELMGHNIFEYTHPCDHEEIRTSLNPQHVNLKQLEVWYGEKRDFVMRIKSALTHRGRTANLKSATWKVLHCQGRAKVCVDPSAVSCLLLTCRPLPLSHTLLSRYTFTSQHSMDMRFTYCDQRVTSLLGYRPEELLGRSIYDLCHALDTSCLNKNHLNLCLKNQSVSGQYRMLVKGGGYVWVESHSAVIPSVRPSRSRPGIPQPLCILMINGQPISTSPQKCLPQVFITSRVFAQPGALMSQMETC
;
A
#
# COMPACT_ATOMS: atom_id res chain seq x y z
N SER A 1 9.48 -31.40 3.12
CA SER A 1 8.40 -30.57 3.69
C SER A 1 9.02 -29.44 4.50
N VAL A 2 8.55 -28.19 4.32
CA VAL A 2 9.05 -27.00 5.06
C VAL A 2 9.00 -27.21 6.58
N ARG A 3 8.04 -28.01 7.05
CA ARG A 3 7.81 -28.36 8.46
C ARG A 3 8.97 -29.04 9.16
N ALA A 4 9.71 -29.89 8.45
CA ALA A 4 10.82 -30.63 9.04
C ALA A 4 11.98 -29.73 9.48
N HIS A 5 11.96 -28.46 9.05
CA HIS A 5 13.00 -27.47 9.33
C HIS A 5 12.49 -26.30 10.19
N LEU A 6 11.23 -26.34 10.67
CA LEU A 6 10.70 -25.31 11.55
C LEU A 6 11.08 -25.59 13.01
N ASP A 7 11.48 -24.55 13.73
CA ASP A 7 11.73 -24.60 15.15
C ASP A 7 10.41 -24.65 15.95
N LYS A 8 10.47 -25.19 17.18
CA LYS A 8 9.29 -25.36 18.04
C LYS A 8 8.50 -24.05 18.26
N PRO A 9 9.15 -22.88 18.49
CA PRO A 9 8.44 -21.61 18.60
C PRO A 9 7.65 -21.24 17.33
N SER A 10 8.22 -21.42 16.14
CA SER A 10 7.51 -21.13 14.88
C SER A 10 6.31 -22.04 14.69
N VAL A 11 6.40 -23.32 15.06
CA VAL A 11 5.25 -24.23 15.00
C VAL A 11 4.10 -23.72 15.87
N ILE A 12 4.37 -23.35 17.13
CA ILE A 12 3.35 -22.80 18.03
C ILE A 12 2.73 -21.52 17.47
N ARG A 13 3.58 -20.61 16.99
CA ARG A 13 3.16 -19.32 16.43
C ARG A 13 2.25 -19.48 15.22
N LEU A 14 2.64 -20.36 14.28
CA LEU A 14 1.84 -20.64 13.08
C LEU A 14 0.52 -21.32 13.41
N THR A 15 0.52 -22.28 14.34
CA THR A 15 -0.71 -22.93 14.82
C THR A 15 -1.67 -21.92 15.46
N LEU A 16 -1.17 -21.01 16.29
CA LEU A 16 -2.00 -19.96 16.90
C LEU A 16 -2.59 -19.01 15.85
N SER A 17 -1.77 -18.55 14.90
CA SER A 17 -2.23 -17.72 13.78
C SER A 17 -3.30 -18.42 12.95
N TYR A 18 -3.13 -19.74 12.72
CA TYR A 18 -4.10 -20.56 12.00
C TYR A 18 -5.45 -20.63 12.72
N ILE A 19 -5.44 -20.92 14.03
CA ILE A 19 -6.65 -20.95 14.86
C ILE A 19 -7.34 -19.58 14.83
N ARG A 20 -6.59 -18.49 15.01
CA ARG A 20 -7.13 -17.12 14.92
C ARG A 20 -7.74 -16.85 13.55
N MET A 21 -7.10 -17.28 12.46
CA MET A 21 -7.62 -17.09 11.11
C MET A 21 -8.97 -17.81 10.91
N HIS A 22 -9.10 -19.04 11.40
CA HIS A 22 -10.37 -19.78 11.38
C HIS A 22 -11.47 -19.11 12.22
N THR A 23 -11.15 -18.50 13.35
CA THR A 23 -12.16 -17.70 14.08
C THR A 23 -12.59 -16.45 13.31
N VAL A 24 -11.72 -15.91 12.43
CA VAL A 24 -12.05 -14.77 11.57
C VAL A 24 -12.90 -15.21 10.37
N LEU A 25 -12.65 -16.39 9.81
CA LEU A 25 -13.38 -16.99 8.69
C LEU A 25 -14.40 -18.00 9.21
N LYS A 26 -15.66 -17.57 9.40
CA LYS A 26 -16.74 -18.47 9.86
C LYS A 26 -17.07 -19.61 8.88
N GLU A 27 -16.49 -19.64 7.68
CA GLU A 27 -16.72 -20.66 6.65
C GLU A 27 -15.40 -21.18 6.09
N GLU A 28 -15.32 -22.50 5.91
CA GLU A 28 -14.23 -23.14 5.18
C GLU A 28 -14.39 -22.86 3.69
N PHE A 29 -13.41 -22.16 3.10
CA PHE A 29 -13.34 -21.94 1.66
C PHE A 29 -12.17 -22.74 1.07
N GLU A 30 -12.45 -23.53 0.04
CA GLU A 30 -11.44 -24.25 -0.73
C GLU A 30 -10.61 -23.28 -1.58
N ALA A 31 -9.29 -23.47 -1.56
CA ALA A 31 -8.35 -22.68 -2.35
C ALA A 31 -8.53 -22.99 -3.85
N SER A 32 -9.08 -22.04 -4.61
CA SER A 32 -9.22 -22.17 -6.06
C SER A 32 -8.03 -21.52 -6.79
N GLN A 33 -7.79 -21.92 -8.04
CA GLN A 33 -6.83 -21.25 -8.94
C GLN A 33 -7.08 -19.73 -9.06
N GLU A 34 -8.30 -19.29 -8.76
CA GLU A 34 -8.68 -17.88 -8.80
C GLU A 34 -7.89 -17.03 -7.78
N THR A 35 -7.54 -17.55 -6.60
CA THR A 35 -6.82 -16.81 -5.55
C THR A 35 -5.46 -16.29 -6.03
N ASN A 36 -4.71 -17.11 -6.77
CA ASN A 36 -3.43 -16.71 -7.35
C ASN A 36 -3.61 -15.64 -8.44
N MET A 37 -4.68 -15.74 -9.22
CA MET A 37 -5.05 -14.71 -10.21
C MET A 37 -5.36 -13.37 -9.52
N TYR A 38 -6.15 -13.39 -8.44
CA TYR A 38 -6.46 -12.19 -7.66
C TYR A 38 -5.22 -11.52 -7.06
N LEU A 39 -4.32 -12.32 -6.48
CA LEU A 39 -3.04 -11.82 -5.96
C LEU A 39 -2.12 -11.27 -7.05
N GLY A 40 -2.18 -11.84 -8.26
CA GLY A 40 -1.49 -11.33 -9.43
C GLY A 40 -1.99 -9.94 -9.85
N ILE A 41 -3.31 -9.77 -9.92
CA ILE A 41 -3.96 -8.49 -10.28
C ILE A 41 -3.74 -7.42 -9.20
N LEU A 42 -3.64 -7.82 -7.92
CA LEU A 42 -3.46 -6.88 -6.82
C LEU A 42 -2.12 -6.13 -6.90
N GLU A 43 -1.09 -6.70 -7.54
CA GLU A 43 0.29 -6.20 -7.53
C GLU A 43 0.82 -5.90 -6.12
N GLY A 44 0.39 -6.73 -5.17
CA GLY A 44 0.73 -6.61 -3.76
C GLY A 44 0.41 -7.91 -3.03
N PHE A 45 0.26 -7.81 -1.72
CA PHE A 45 -0.07 -8.94 -0.85
C PHE A 45 -1.18 -8.54 0.12
N VAL A 46 -1.81 -9.54 0.73
CA VAL A 46 -2.87 -9.35 1.71
C VAL A 46 -2.31 -9.59 3.10
N MET A 47 -2.76 -8.80 4.08
CA MET A 47 -2.34 -8.86 5.47
C MET A 47 -3.56 -8.76 6.38
N VAL A 48 -3.62 -9.60 7.40
CA VAL A 48 -4.61 -9.53 8.48
C VAL A 48 -3.89 -9.31 9.79
N LEU A 49 -4.25 -8.23 10.48
CA LEU A 49 -3.70 -7.85 11.77
C LEU A 49 -4.75 -8.02 12.87
N SER A 50 -4.35 -8.47 14.05
CA SER A 50 -5.17 -8.31 15.25
C SER A 50 -5.23 -6.84 15.69
N THR A 51 -6.11 -6.51 16.64
CA THR A 51 -6.13 -5.17 17.27
C THR A 51 -4.82 -4.79 17.96
N GLU A 52 -4.05 -5.79 18.41
CA GLU A 52 -2.74 -5.61 19.04
C GLU A 52 -1.58 -5.50 18.03
N GLY A 53 -1.85 -5.73 16.74
CA GLY A 53 -0.87 -5.66 15.66
C GLY A 53 -0.20 -6.98 15.32
N ASP A 54 -0.61 -8.11 15.91
CA ASP A 54 -0.11 -9.42 15.51
C ASP A 54 -0.54 -9.76 14.07
N MET A 55 0.40 -10.20 13.24
CA MET A 55 0.15 -10.66 11.87
C MET A 55 -0.54 -12.03 11.88
N ILE A 56 -1.87 -12.03 11.90
CA ILE A 56 -2.69 -13.25 11.88
C ILE A 56 -2.51 -14.01 10.57
N PHE A 57 -2.49 -13.29 9.44
CA PHE A 57 -2.34 -13.88 8.11
C PHE A 57 -1.59 -12.95 7.17
N LEU A 58 -0.83 -13.54 6.26
CA LEU A 58 -0.19 -12.89 5.11
C LEU A 58 -0.38 -13.79 3.89
N SER A 59 -0.57 -13.26 2.69
CA SER A 59 -0.58 -14.10 1.49
C SER A 59 0.82 -14.61 1.14
N ASP A 60 0.92 -15.81 0.55
CA ASP A 60 2.19 -16.50 0.26
C ASP A 60 3.16 -15.67 -0.59
N ASN A 61 2.62 -14.78 -1.44
CA ASN A 61 3.39 -13.90 -2.31
C ASN A 61 4.09 -12.73 -1.58
N VAL A 62 3.95 -12.59 -0.25
CA VAL A 62 4.63 -11.56 0.56
C VAL A 62 6.15 -11.60 0.38
N SER A 63 6.71 -12.80 0.19
CA SER A 63 8.14 -13.03 -0.08
C SER A 63 8.64 -12.30 -1.33
N LYS A 64 7.81 -12.16 -2.36
CA LYS A 64 8.13 -11.41 -3.58
C LYS A 64 8.34 -9.92 -3.31
N TYR A 65 7.67 -9.36 -2.31
CA TYR A 65 7.68 -7.92 -2.03
C TYR A 65 8.57 -7.53 -0.86
N MET A 66 8.67 -8.39 0.14
CA MET A 66 9.43 -8.15 1.37
C MET A 66 10.75 -8.93 1.44
N GLY A 67 10.87 -10.07 0.76
CA GLY A 67 12.05 -10.96 0.84
C GLY A 67 12.07 -11.85 2.09
N LEU A 68 10.97 -11.86 2.83
CA LEU A 68 10.73 -12.69 4.00
C LEU A 68 9.56 -13.61 3.69
N THR A 69 9.65 -14.86 4.10
CA THR A 69 8.58 -15.83 3.85
C THR A 69 7.39 -15.55 4.76
N GLN A 70 6.22 -16.03 4.34
CA GLN A 70 5.00 -15.96 5.16
C GLN A 70 5.23 -16.62 6.53
N THR A 71 5.95 -17.74 6.60
CA THR A 71 6.21 -18.48 7.85
C THR A 71 7.13 -17.73 8.83
N GLU A 72 8.02 -16.89 8.31
CA GLU A 72 8.89 -16.02 9.13
C GLU A 72 8.13 -14.85 9.74
N LEU A 73 7.07 -14.37 9.08
CA LEU A 73 6.32 -13.18 9.47
C LEU A 73 5.07 -13.50 10.29
N MET A 74 4.35 -14.57 9.95
CA MET A 74 3.07 -14.89 10.59
C MET A 74 3.23 -15.08 12.10
N GLY A 75 2.32 -14.44 12.84
CA GLY A 75 2.20 -14.42 14.29
C GLY A 75 3.19 -13.51 15.02
N HIS A 76 4.09 -12.84 14.30
CA HIS A 76 4.87 -11.74 14.87
C HIS A 76 4.06 -10.45 14.90
N ASN A 77 4.48 -9.53 15.75
CA ASN A 77 3.87 -8.21 15.82
C ASN A 77 4.40 -7.29 14.70
N ILE A 78 3.49 -6.57 14.03
CA ILE A 78 3.81 -5.66 12.92
C ILE A 78 4.78 -4.53 13.34
N PHE A 79 4.79 -4.14 14.62
CA PHE A 79 5.67 -3.10 15.14
C PHE A 79 7.15 -3.51 15.15
N GLU A 80 7.47 -4.81 15.09
CA GLU A 80 8.85 -5.32 14.93
C GLU A 80 9.43 -5.04 13.53
N TYR A 81 8.54 -4.98 12.53
CA TYR A 81 8.86 -4.88 11.11
C TYR A 81 8.58 -3.50 10.52
N THR A 82 7.90 -2.62 11.24
CA THR A 82 7.55 -1.27 10.77
C THR A 82 8.43 -0.19 11.40
N HIS A 83 8.59 0.93 10.70
CA HIS A 83 9.41 2.04 11.18
C HIS A 83 8.77 2.69 12.43
N PRO A 84 9.52 2.94 13.52
CA PRO A 84 8.95 3.47 14.77
C PRO A 84 8.14 4.76 14.63
N CYS A 85 8.58 5.69 13.78
CA CYS A 85 7.83 6.92 13.51
C CYS A 85 6.45 6.71 12.84
N ASP A 86 6.18 5.52 12.30
CA ASP A 86 4.89 5.20 11.66
C ASP A 86 3.94 4.47 12.64
N HIS A 87 4.40 4.11 13.85
CA HIS A 87 3.65 3.27 14.80
C HIS A 87 2.34 3.91 15.27
N GLU A 88 2.32 5.22 15.52
CA GLU A 88 1.11 5.92 15.96
C GLU A 88 -0.01 5.90 14.90
N GLU A 89 0.35 6.07 13.62
CA GLU A 89 -0.61 5.99 12.51
C GLU A 89 -1.14 4.56 12.34
N ILE A 90 -0.28 3.56 12.52
CA ILE A 90 -0.68 2.14 12.51
C ILE A 90 -1.62 1.83 13.67
N ARG A 91 -1.31 2.27 14.90
CA ARG A 91 -2.20 2.11 16.08
C ARG A 91 -3.57 2.73 15.85
N THR A 92 -3.59 3.94 15.29
CA THR A 92 -4.84 4.63 14.94
C THR A 92 -5.64 3.82 13.91
N SER A 93 -4.96 3.23 12.94
CA SER A 93 -5.58 2.39 11.91
C SER A 93 -6.15 1.08 12.47
N LEU A 94 -5.50 0.50 13.48
CA LEU A 94 -5.94 -0.72 14.18
C LEU A 94 -7.12 -0.46 15.13
N ASN A 95 -7.29 0.76 15.65
CA ASN A 95 -8.33 1.06 16.62
C ASN A 95 -9.75 0.94 16.00
N PRO A 96 -10.61 0.06 16.55
CA PRO A 96 -11.98 -0.11 16.08
C PRO A 96 -12.96 0.98 16.55
N GLN A 97 -12.56 1.89 17.46
CA GLN A 97 -13.46 2.82 18.18
C GLN A 97 -14.09 3.96 17.33
N HIS A 98 -13.86 4.02 16.03
CA HIS A 98 -14.56 4.96 15.12
C HIS A 98 -15.87 4.39 14.53
N VAL A 99 -16.47 3.36 15.13
CA VAL A 99 -17.67 2.69 14.60
C VAL A 99 -18.85 2.89 15.57
N ASN A 100 -19.93 3.52 15.08
CA ASN A 100 -21.16 3.72 15.84
C ASN A 100 -21.86 2.37 16.10
N LEU A 101 -21.96 1.99 17.38
CA LEU A 101 -22.20 0.64 17.91
C LEU A 101 -23.64 0.08 17.78
N LYS A 102 -24.38 0.37 16.72
CA LYS A 102 -25.82 0.03 16.66
C LYS A 102 -26.25 -1.18 15.82
N GLN A 103 -25.37 -2.04 15.30
CA GLN A 103 -25.85 -3.25 14.60
C GLN A 103 -24.85 -4.41 14.58
N LEU A 104 -25.41 -5.63 14.46
CA LEU A 104 -24.78 -6.96 14.41
C LEU A 104 -23.50 -7.03 13.55
N GLU A 105 -22.72 -8.11 13.72
CA GLU A 105 -21.50 -8.49 12.99
C GLU A 105 -21.51 -8.11 11.49
N VAL A 106 -21.10 -6.90 11.16
CA VAL A 106 -21.01 -6.44 9.78
C VAL A 106 -19.73 -5.65 9.59
N TRP A 107 -19.12 -5.81 8.41
CA TRP A 107 -17.96 -5.06 7.92
C TRP A 107 -18.30 -3.57 7.73
N TYR A 108 -18.47 -2.81 8.81
CA TYR A 108 -18.76 -1.36 8.79
C TYR A 108 -17.58 -0.48 9.23
N GLY A 109 -16.36 -1.02 9.34
CA GLY A 109 -15.18 -0.19 9.56
C GLY A 109 -14.97 0.80 8.42
N GLU A 110 -14.75 2.09 8.76
CA GLU A 110 -14.31 3.09 7.78
C GLU A 110 -13.08 2.59 7.02
N LYS A 111 -13.00 2.93 5.73
CA LYS A 111 -11.85 2.55 4.89
C LYS A 111 -10.57 3.09 5.53
N ARG A 112 -9.62 2.21 5.81
CA ARG A 112 -8.25 2.57 6.21
C ARG A 112 -7.42 2.76 4.95
N ASP A 113 -6.71 3.87 4.89
CA ASP A 113 -5.88 4.25 3.74
C ASP A 113 -4.66 5.06 4.23
N PHE A 114 -3.54 4.37 4.31
CA PHE A 114 -2.29 4.91 4.85
C PHE A 114 -1.07 4.32 4.15
N VAL A 115 0.07 4.98 4.30
CA VAL A 115 1.36 4.47 3.84
C VAL A 115 2.24 4.16 5.06
N MET A 116 2.96 3.05 5.03
CA MET A 116 3.86 2.67 6.12
C MET A 116 5.20 2.20 5.58
N ARG A 117 6.27 2.43 6.33
CA ARG A 117 7.59 1.87 6.05
C ARG A 117 7.72 0.52 6.75
N ILE A 118 8.08 -0.49 5.96
CA ILE A 118 8.33 -1.85 6.44
C ILE A 118 9.76 -2.29 6.12
N LYS A 119 10.36 -3.08 7.01
CA LYS A 119 11.66 -3.73 6.77
C LYS A 119 11.51 -4.71 5.62
N SER A 120 12.37 -4.60 4.63
CA SER A 120 12.47 -5.55 3.52
C SER A 120 13.88 -6.11 3.42
N ALA A 121 13.96 -7.42 3.38
CA ALA A 121 15.16 -8.17 3.06
C ALA A 121 15.50 -8.16 1.55
N LEU A 122 14.66 -7.57 0.70
CA LEU A 122 14.98 -7.43 -0.73
C LEU A 122 15.83 -6.21 -0.99
N THR A 123 16.95 -6.44 -1.67
CA THR A 123 17.74 -5.37 -2.30
C THR A 123 16.95 -4.68 -3.41
N HIS A 124 17.42 -3.49 -3.85
CA HIS A 124 16.89 -2.79 -5.01
C HIS A 124 16.94 -3.61 -6.32
N ARG A 125 17.79 -4.64 -6.37
CA ARG A 125 17.91 -5.59 -7.50
C ARG A 125 17.02 -6.83 -7.35
N GLY A 126 16.16 -6.89 -6.34
CA GLY A 126 15.24 -8.00 -6.11
C GLY A 126 15.89 -9.26 -5.55
N ARG A 127 17.14 -9.21 -5.10
CA ARG A 127 17.79 -10.33 -4.40
C ARG A 127 17.50 -10.27 -2.92
N THR A 128 17.19 -11.41 -2.31
CA THR A 128 17.07 -11.56 -0.86
C THR A 128 18.44 -11.42 -0.20
N ALA A 129 18.53 -10.52 0.76
CA ALA A 129 19.68 -10.27 1.61
C ALA A 129 19.33 -10.59 3.08
N ASN A 130 20.32 -10.52 3.96
CA ASN A 130 20.09 -10.73 5.38
C ASN A 130 19.23 -9.58 5.96
N LEU A 131 18.36 -9.88 6.92
CA LEU A 131 17.53 -8.89 7.62
C LEU A 131 18.35 -7.77 8.30
N LYS A 132 19.61 -8.05 8.71
CA LYS A 132 20.53 -7.03 9.24
C LYS A 132 20.90 -5.95 8.22
N SER A 133 20.81 -6.26 6.93
CA SER A 133 21.01 -5.33 5.81
C SER A 133 19.68 -4.88 5.18
N ALA A 134 18.56 -5.11 5.87
CA ALA A 134 17.24 -4.76 5.35
C ALA A 134 17.09 -3.24 5.16
N THR A 135 16.38 -2.90 4.10
CA THR A 135 16.03 -1.51 3.79
C THR A 135 14.55 -1.25 4.09
N TRP A 136 14.22 0.00 4.36
CA TRP A 136 12.83 0.41 4.49
C TRP A 136 12.19 0.52 3.10
N LYS A 137 11.10 -0.23 2.89
CA LYS A 137 10.21 -0.06 1.74
C LYS A 137 8.92 0.59 2.17
N VAL A 138 8.36 1.45 1.33
CA VAL A 138 7.06 2.07 1.59
C VAL A 138 5.97 1.19 0.96
N LEU A 139 4.99 0.81 1.78
CA LEU A 139 3.79 0.11 1.38
C LEU A 139 2.60 1.06 1.47
N HIS A 140 1.78 1.07 0.42
CA HIS A 140 0.43 1.59 0.47
C HIS A 140 -0.51 0.53 1.00
N CYS A 141 -1.20 0.82 2.10
CA CYS A 141 -2.09 -0.08 2.80
C CYS A 141 -3.52 0.44 2.72
N GLN A 142 -4.39 -0.36 2.12
CA GLN A 142 -5.81 -0.06 2.01
C GLN A 142 -6.64 -1.22 2.54
N GLY A 143 -7.66 -0.92 3.34
CA GLY A 143 -8.45 -1.99 3.92
C GLY A 143 -9.55 -1.54 4.88
N ARG A 144 -10.02 -2.46 5.71
CA ARG A 144 -11.15 -2.25 6.64
C ARG A 144 -10.96 -3.06 7.91
N ALA A 145 -11.43 -2.50 9.03
CA ALA A 145 -11.51 -3.23 10.28
C ALA A 145 -12.79 -4.08 10.32
N LYS A 146 -12.66 -5.32 10.79
CA LYS A 146 -13.74 -6.18 11.24
C LYS A 146 -13.83 -6.06 12.75
N VAL A 147 -14.97 -5.61 13.25
CA VAL A 147 -15.24 -5.51 14.68
C VAL A 147 -16.18 -6.63 15.08
N CYS A 148 -15.73 -7.45 16.02
CA CYS A 148 -16.49 -8.57 16.57
C CYS A 148 -16.97 -8.19 17.97
N VAL A 149 -18.27 -8.39 18.22
CA VAL A 149 -18.90 -8.11 19.53
C VAL A 149 -18.91 -9.37 20.41
N ASP A 150 -18.85 -10.55 19.78
CA ASP A 150 -18.76 -11.84 20.48
C ASP A 150 -17.35 -12.03 21.06
N PRO A 151 -17.21 -12.36 22.36
CA PRO A 151 -15.92 -12.66 23.00
C PRO A 151 -15.12 -13.79 22.35
N SER A 152 -15.79 -14.71 21.64
CA SER A 152 -15.17 -15.83 20.94
C SER A 152 -14.61 -15.46 19.56
N ALA A 153 -14.99 -14.29 19.03
CA ALA A 153 -14.59 -13.84 17.70
C ALA A 153 -13.49 -12.78 17.77
N VAL A 154 -12.53 -12.87 16.85
CA VAL A 154 -11.37 -11.96 16.82
C VAL A 154 -11.67 -10.74 15.96
N SER A 155 -11.55 -9.54 16.55
CA SER A 155 -11.52 -8.28 15.79
C SER A 155 -10.18 -8.15 15.06
N CYS A 156 -10.22 -7.71 13.80
CA CYS A 156 -9.02 -7.66 12.97
C CYS A 156 -9.05 -6.53 11.96
N LEU A 157 -7.86 -6.07 11.54
CA LEU A 157 -7.69 -5.16 10.41
C LEU A 157 -7.27 -5.97 9.18
N LEU A 158 -8.09 -5.91 8.14
CA LEU A 158 -7.84 -6.50 6.85
C LEU A 158 -7.21 -5.46 5.93
N LEU A 159 -6.01 -5.72 5.39
CA LEU A 159 -5.29 -4.84 4.48
C LEU A 159 -4.90 -5.53 3.17
N THR A 160 -4.97 -4.75 2.10
CA THR A 160 -4.18 -4.95 0.88
C THR A 160 -2.97 -4.03 0.94
N CYS A 161 -1.79 -4.60 0.72
CA CYS A 161 -0.51 -3.90 0.85
C CYS A 161 0.23 -3.95 -0.48
N ARG A 162 0.45 -2.79 -1.10
CA ARG A 162 1.17 -2.66 -2.38
C ARG A 162 2.46 -1.87 -2.16
N PRO A 163 3.62 -2.36 -2.62
CA PRO A 163 4.83 -1.54 -2.62
C PRO A 163 4.66 -0.37 -3.60
N LEU A 164 5.06 0.82 -3.18
CA LEU A 164 5.08 1.95 -4.09
C LEU A 164 6.30 1.85 -5.03
N PRO A 165 6.11 1.94 -6.35
CA PRO A 165 7.19 1.75 -7.30
C PRO A 165 8.20 2.90 -7.22
N LEU A 166 9.49 2.55 -7.22
CA LEU A 166 10.59 3.48 -7.47
C LEU A 166 10.72 3.74 -8.98
N SER A 167 9.70 4.40 -9.56
CA SER A 167 9.71 5.03 -10.89
C SER A 167 9.97 4.12 -12.12
N HIS A 168 9.31 4.43 -13.24
CA HIS A 168 9.46 3.90 -14.62
C HIS A 168 8.55 2.76 -15.11
N THR A 169 7.70 2.12 -14.29
CA THR A 169 6.91 0.95 -14.75
C THR A 169 5.47 1.23 -15.18
N LEU A 170 4.92 2.44 -14.98
CA LEU A 170 3.52 2.76 -15.28
C LEU A 170 3.36 3.70 -16.48
N LEU A 171 4.00 3.37 -17.60
CA LEU A 171 3.85 4.15 -18.84
C LEU A 171 2.54 3.79 -19.56
N SER A 172 1.44 4.36 -19.09
CA SER A 172 0.14 4.33 -19.78
C SER A 172 -0.07 5.61 -20.61
N ARG A 173 -0.99 5.56 -21.59
CA ARG A 173 -1.47 6.74 -22.35
C ARG A 173 -1.99 7.84 -21.42
N TYR A 174 -2.54 7.45 -20.28
CA TYR A 174 -3.16 8.34 -19.29
C TYR A 174 -2.21 8.74 -18.17
N THR A 175 -0.92 8.40 -18.28
CA THR A 175 0.08 8.73 -17.28
C THR A 175 1.10 9.70 -17.84
N PHE A 176 1.42 10.74 -17.07
CA PHE A 176 2.55 11.62 -17.34
C PHE A 176 3.45 11.72 -16.10
N THR A 177 4.72 12.04 -16.32
CA THR A 177 5.70 12.21 -15.25
C THR A 177 6.08 13.67 -15.12
N SER A 178 6.26 14.13 -13.88
CA SER A 178 6.77 15.46 -13.57
C SER A 178 7.79 15.38 -12.46
N GLN A 179 8.72 16.33 -12.45
CA GLN A 179 9.68 16.52 -11.37
C GLN A 179 9.40 17.84 -10.67
N HIS A 180 9.62 17.86 -9.36
CA HIS A 180 9.33 19.00 -8.51
C HIS A 180 10.44 19.25 -7.51
N SER A 181 10.58 20.50 -7.09
CA SER A 181 11.26 20.86 -5.85
C SER A 181 10.43 20.42 -4.63
N MET A 182 11.04 20.44 -3.44
CA MET A 182 10.36 20.04 -2.20
C MET A 182 9.17 20.94 -1.81
N ASP A 183 9.05 22.14 -2.36
CA ASP A 183 7.87 23.00 -2.22
C ASP A 183 6.81 22.73 -3.30
N MET A 184 6.92 21.59 -4.00
CA MET A 184 5.98 21.08 -5.01
C MET A 184 5.83 22.01 -6.23
N ARG A 185 6.91 22.68 -6.64
CA ARG A 185 6.97 23.43 -7.91
C ARG A 185 7.60 22.62 -9.01
N PHE A 186 7.03 22.66 -10.21
CA PHE A 186 7.55 21.90 -11.35
C PHE A 186 8.96 22.37 -11.74
N THR A 187 9.89 21.44 -11.83
CA THR A 187 11.23 21.61 -12.40
C THR A 187 11.36 20.93 -13.75
N TYR A 188 10.50 19.93 -14.01
CA TYR A 188 10.34 19.27 -15.30
C TYR A 188 8.92 18.70 -15.42
N CYS A 189 8.39 18.62 -16.64
CA CYS A 189 7.13 17.94 -16.92
C CYS A 189 7.19 17.29 -18.31
N ASP A 190 6.65 16.08 -18.42
CA ASP A 190 6.54 15.37 -19.70
C ASP A 190 5.56 16.08 -20.65
N GLN A 191 5.89 16.12 -21.95
CA GLN A 191 5.07 16.70 -23.02
C GLN A 191 3.64 16.14 -23.07
N ARG A 192 3.44 14.90 -22.61
CA ARG A 192 2.10 14.27 -22.52
C ARG A 192 1.08 15.10 -21.74
N VAL A 193 1.53 15.98 -20.83
CA VAL A 193 0.65 16.88 -20.09
C VAL A 193 -0.20 17.78 -21.00
N THR A 194 0.29 18.10 -22.21
CA THR A 194 -0.47 18.90 -23.19
C THR A 194 -1.69 18.17 -23.70
N SER A 195 -1.58 16.87 -24.01
CA SER A 195 -2.74 16.08 -24.44
C SER A 195 -3.75 15.81 -23.32
N LEU A 196 -3.30 15.76 -22.06
CA LEU A 196 -4.15 15.40 -20.92
C LEU A 196 -4.80 16.61 -20.24
N LEU A 197 -4.07 17.73 -20.12
CA LEU A 197 -4.48 18.92 -19.37
C LEU A 197 -4.47 20.21 -20.20
N GLY A 198 -4.00 20.17 -21.45
CA GLY A 198 -3.90 21.34 -22.32
C GLY A 198 -2.74 22.30 -22.04
N TYR A 199 -2.00 22.12 -20.93
CA TYR A 199 -0.82 22.92 -20.61
C TYR A 199 0.41 22.49 -21.43
N ARG A 200 1.24 23.44 -21.83
CA ARG A 200 2.59 23.11 -22.32
C ARG A 200 3.54 22.95 -21.13
N PRO A 201 4.56 22.07 -21.19
CA PRO A 201 5.51 21.89 -20.09
C PRO A 201 6.14 23.20 -19.61
N GLU A 202 6.46 24.12 -20.53
CA GLU A 202 7.09 25.41 -20.24
C GLU A 202 6.18 26.32 -19.39
N GLU A 203 4.86 26.19 -19.53
CA GLU A 203 3.88 26.94 -18.74
C GLU A 203 3.76 26.44 -17.29
N LEU A 204 4.23 25.21 -17.03
CA LEU A 204 4.16 24.58 -15.72
C LEU A 204 5.42 24.84 -14.89
N LEU A 205 6.56 25.06 -15.53
CA LEU A 205 7.84 25.28 -14.85
C LEU A 205 7.75 26.41 -13.81
N GLY A 206 8.18 26.12 -12.58
CA GLY A 206 8.14 27.04 -11.45
C GLY A 206 6.76 27.24 -10.81
N ARG A 207 5.66 26.81 -11.45
CA ARG A 207 4.31 26.85 -10.86
C ARG A 207 4.18 25.77 -9.78
N SER A 208 3.39 26.01 -8.75
CA SER A 208 3.11 24.98 -7.75
C SER A 208 2.00 24.05 -8.23
N ILE A 209 2.10 22.75 -7.93
CA ILE A 209 0.99 21.81 -8.18
C ILE A 209 -0.28 22.17 -7.39
N TYR A 210 -0.13 22.89 -6.27
CA TYR A 210 -1.27 23.42 -5.51
C TYR A 210 -2.10 24.43 -6.31
N ASP A 211 -1.48 25.18 -7.21
CA ASP A 211 -2.16 26.12 -8.11
C ASP A 211 -3.02 25.42 -9.18
N LEU A 212 -2.81 24.11 -9.34
CA LEU A 212 -3.54 23.24 -10.27
C LEU A 212 -4.50 22.31 -9.54
N CYS A 213 -4.54 22.34 -8.21
CA CYS A 213 -5.44 21.52 -7.40
C CYS A 213 -6.77 22.25 -7.22
N HIS A 214 -7.89 21.54 -7.36
CA HIS A 214 -9.18 22.07 -6.96
C HIS A 214 -9.19 22.35 -5.44
N ALA A 215 -9.73 23.51 -5.03
CA ALA A 215 -9.64 23.99 -3.65
C ALA A 215 -10.18 22.98 -2.61
N LEU A 216 -11.28 22.29 -2.93
CA LEU A 216 -11.90 21.27 -2.08
C LEU A 216 -11.01 20.03 -1.83
N ASP A 217 -10.00 19.79 -2.66
CA ASP A 217 -9.14 18.58 -2.57
C ASP A 217 -7.74 18.90 -2.00
N THR A 218 -7.50 20.15 -1.59
CA THR A 218 -6.20 20.61 -1.05
C THR A 218 -5.72 19.78 0.14
N SER A 219 -6.64 19.31 0.99
CA SER A 219 -6.33 18.45 2.14
C SER A 219 -5.74 17.10 1.73
N CYS A 220 -6.25 16.50 0.65
CA CYS A 220 -5.73 15.26 0.08
C CYS A 220 -4.29 15.43 -0.41
N LEU A 221 -4.04 16.53 -1.15
CA LEU A 221 -2.71 16.86 -1.66
C LEU A 221 -1.73 17.20 -0.53
N ASN A 222 -2.17 17.91 0.50
CA ASN A 222 -1.39 18.18 1.72
C ASN A 222 -0.99 16.90 2.45
N LYS A 223 -1.92 15.95 2.65
CA LYS A 223 -1.59 14.65 3.24
C LYS A 223 -0.54 13.92 2.42
N ASN A 224 -0.67 13.92 1.09
CA ASN A 224 0.31 13.30 0.19
C ASN A 224 1.69 13.97 0.32
N HIS A 225 1.75 15.30 0.33
CA HIS A 225 2.99 16.06 0.48
C HIS A 225 3.66 15.79 1.84
N LEU A 226 2.92 15.78 2.94
CA LEU A 226 3.45 15.44 4.26
C LEU A 226 4.02 14.02 4.31
N ASN A 227 3.29 13.04 3.77
CA ASN A 227 3.78 11.67 3.65
C ASN A 227 5.06 11.59 2.81
N LEU A 228 5.13 12.33 1.71
CA LEU A 228 6.31 12.38 0.86
C LEU A 228 7.54 12.90 1.63
N CYS A 229 7.38 13.97 2.40
CA CYS A 229 8.45 14.54 3.23
C CYS A 229 8.90 13.60 4.37
N LEU A 230 7.97 12.85 4.98
CA LEU A 230 8.25 12.02 6.16
C LEU A 230 8.72 10.60 5.80
N LYS A 231 8.25 10.06 4.66
CA LYS A 231 8.40 8.65 4.28
C LYS A 231 9.12 8.45 2.95
N ASN A 232 9.49 9.53 2.27
CA ASN A 232 10.14 9.58 0.94
C ASN A 232 9.29 9.04 -0.23
N GLN A 233 8.17 8.37 0.03
CA GLN A 233 7.22 7.97 -1.00
C GLN A 233 5.81 8.14 -0.47
N SER A 234 4.90 8.46 -1.38
CA SER A 234 3.49 8.58 -1.07
C SER A 234 2.65 8.34 -2.32
N VAL A 235 1.41 7.93 -2.11
CA VAL A 235 0.39 7.93 -3.14
C VAL A 235 -0.74 8.85 -2.67
N SER A 236 -1.21 9.70 -3.56
CA SER A 236 -2.36 10.54 -3.25
C SER A 236 -3.64 9.71 -3.28
N GLY A 237 -4.71 10.20 -2.67
CA GLY A 237 -6.05 9.82 -3.11
C GLY A 237 -6.34 10.42 -4.49
N GLN A 238 -7.52 10.14 -5.02
CA GLN A 238 -8.01 10.85 -6.20
C GLN A 238 -8.29 12.31 -5.84
N TYR A 239 -7.79 13.24 -6.66
CA TYR A 239 -8.09 14.67 -6.54
C TYR A 239 -8.35 15.28 -7.91
N ARG A 240 -9.00 16.44 -7.94
CA ARG A 240 -9.30 17.15 -9.17
C ARG A 240 -8.16 18.09 -9.53
N MET A 241 -7.56 17.87 -10.69
CA MET A 241 -6.55 18.73 -11.28
C MET A 241 -7.17 19.60 -12.37
N LEU A 242 -6.95 20.91 -12.30
CA LEU A 242 -7.50 21.90 -13.21
C LEU A 242 -6.91 21.76 -14.61
N VAL A 243 -7.75 21.94 -15.63
CA VAL A 243 -7.39 21.84 -17.05
C VAL A 243 -7.31 23.25 -17.66
N LYS A 244 -6.42 23.42 -18.64
CA LYS A 244 -6.35 24.65 -19.42
C LYS A 244 -7.63 24.85 -20.22
N GLY A 245 -8.27 26.01 -20.07
CA GLY A 245 -9.57 26.30 -20.70
C GLY A 245 -10.78 26.00 -19.81
N GLY A 246 -10.56 25.53 -18.57
CA GLY A 246 -11.60 25.31 -17.57
C GLY A 246 -11.90 23.83 -17.32
N GLY A 247 -12.62 23.56 -16.23
CA GLY A 247 -12.91 22.21 -15.78
C GLY A 247 -11.74 21.54 -15.06
N TYR A 248 -11.85 20.23 -14.86
CA TYR A 248 -10.86 19.42 -14.15
C TYR A 248 -10.86 17.97 -14.65
N VAL A 249 -9.80 17.24 -14.32
CA VAL A 249 -9.72 15.77 -14.46
C VAL A 249 -9.42 15.14 -13.12
N TRP A 250 -9.85 13.90 -12.93
CA TRP A 250 -9.51 13.11 -11.75
C TRP A 250 -8.12 12.51 -11.91
N VAL A 251 -7.26 12.77 -10.94
CA VAL A 251 -5.88 12.31 -10.93
C VAL A 251 -5.53 11.57 -9.65
N GLU A 252 -4.66 10.58 -9.78
CA GLU A 252 -3.93 9.94 -8.67
C GLU A 252 -2.43 10.09 -8.93
N SER A 253 -1.70 10.53 -7.91
CA SER A 253 -0.28 10.86 -7.98
C SER A 253 0.55 9.91 -7.13
N HIS A 254 1.43 9.15 -7.78
CA HIS A 254 2.43 8.30 -7.15
C HIS A 254 3.73 9.09 -7.08
N SER A 255 4.19 9.38 -5.87
CA SER A 255 5.23 10.37 -5.60
C SER A 255 6.43 9.73 -4.89
N ALA A 256 7.65 10.06 -5.30
CA ALA A 256 8.88 9.63 -4.64
C ALA A 256 9.92 10.75 -4.57
N VAL A 257 10.60 10.86 -3.43
CA VAL A 257 11.76 11.73 -3.23
C VAL A 257 13.02 10.96 -3.60
N ILE A 258 13.76 11.47 -4.58
CA ILE A 258 15.03 10.93 -5.01
C ILE A 258 16.14 11.88 -4.53
N PRO A 259 17.04 11.42 -3.65
CA PRO A 259 18.23 12.17 -3.30
C PRO A 259 19.05 12.42 -4.58
N SER A 260 19.47 13.65 -4.82
CA SER A 260 20.36 13.93 -5.94
C SER A 260 21.67 13.17 -5.76
N VAL A 261 22.11 12.49 -6.82
CA VAL A 261 23.47 11.94 -6.90
C VAL A 261 24.44 13.12 -6.86
N ARG A 262 25.54 12.99 -6.10
CA ARG A 262 26.58 14.03 -5.97
C ARG A 262 26.87 14.65 -7.35
N PRO A 263 26.89 15.99 -7.47
CA PRO A 263 27.13 16.62 -8.75
C PRO A 263 28.44 16.10 -9.34
N SER A 264 28.43 15.76 -10.63
CA SER A 264 29.69 15.65 -11.35
C SER A 264 30.42 16.99 -11.25
N ARG A 265 31.75 16.96 -11.32
CA ARG A 265 32.64 18.14 -11.13
C ARG A 265 32.29 19.36 -12.02
N SER A 266 31.37 19.22 -12.98
CA SER A 266 30.97 20.28 -13.91
C SER A 266 29.79 21.15 -13.46
N ARG A 267 29.11 20.88 -12.32
CA ARG A 267 28.02 21.75 -11.84
C ARG A 267 27.98 21.86 -10.31
N PRO A 268 28.62 22.88 -9.69
CA PRO A 268 28.58 23.10 -8.24
C PRO A 268 27.24 23.69 -7.81
N GLY A 269 26.19 22.87 -7.82
CA GLY A 269 24.90 23.18 -7.20
C GLY A 269 24.78 22.42 -5.87
N ILE A 270 24.06 23.02 -4.90
CA ILE A 270 23.66 22.30 -3.68
C ILE A 270 22.81 21.10 -4.12
N PRO A 271 23.16 19.85 -3.76
CA PRO A 271 22.34 18.69 -4.08
C PRO A 271 20.99 18.85 -3.38
N GLN A 272 19.93 19.07 -4.16
CA GLN A 272 18.56 19.09 -3.64
C GLN A 272 17.83 17.80 -3.98
N PRO A 273 16.97 17.28 -3.09
CA PRO A 273 16.14 16.13 -3.39
C PRO A 273 15.13 16.48 -4.51
N LEU A 274 14.92 15.53 -5.40
CA LEU A 274 14.01 15.64 -6.55
C LEU A 274 12.73 14.85 -6.27
N CYS A 275 11.58 15.50 -6.33
CA CYS A 275 10.28 14.82 -6.19
C CYS A 275 9.78 14.39 -7.56
N ILE A 276 9.70 13.09 -7.83
CA ILE A 276 9.08 12.55 -9.05
C ILE A 276 7.62 12.22 -8.77
N LEU A 277 6.72 12.83 -9.53
CA LEU A 277 5.28 12.58 -9.50
C LEU A 277 4.87 11.90 -10.81
N MET A 278 4.36 10.68 -10.71
CA MET A 278 3.66 9.98 -11.78
C MET A 278 2.17 10.16 -11.58
N ILE A 279 1.51 10.83 -12.53
CA ILE A 279 0.11 11.22 -12.41
C ILE A 279 -0.71 10.44 -13.42
N ASN A 280 -1.70 9.67 -12.96
CA ASN A 280 -2.67 9.00 -13.81
C ASN A 280 -3.95 9.83 -13.91
N GLY A 281 -4.16 10.47 -15.07
CA GLY A 281 -5.34 11.28 -15.36
C GLY A 281 -6.34 10.51 -16.21
N GLN A 282 -7.45 10.09 -15.61
CA GLN A 282 -8.54 9.49 -16.38
C GLN A 282 -9.48 10.60 -16.88
N PRO A 283 -9.81 10.64 -18.18
CA PRO A 283 -10.81 11.56 -18.68
C PRO A 283 -12.16 11.28 -18.03
N ILE A 284 -13.02 12.30 -17.91
CA ILE A 284 -14.37 12.16 -17.34
C ILE A 284 -15.18 11.18 -18.20
N SER A 285 -15.20 9.91 -17.81
CA SER A 285 -16.20 8.95 -18.26
C SER A 285 -17.43 9.13 -17.38
N THR A 286 -18.60 9.27 -18.00
CA THR A 286 -19.91 9.36 -17.34
C THR A 286 -20.35 8.07 -16.65
N SER A 287 -19.46 7.09 -16.50
CA SER A 287 -19.72 5.85 -15.77
C SER A 287 -18.78 5.75 -14.56
N PRO A 288 -19.30 5.57 -13.34
CA PRO A 288 -18.45 5.11 -12.25
C PRO A 288 -17.98 3.71 -12.66
N GLN A 289 -16.72 3.58 -13.06
CA GLN A 289 -16.09 2.26 -13.14
C GLN A 289 -16.23 1.66 -11.75
N LYS A 290 -17.16 0.72 -11.61
CA LYS A 290 -17.30 -0.13 -10.44
C LYS A 290 -15.98 -0.88 -10.33
N CYS A 291 -15.07 -0.38 -9.52
CA CYS A 291 -14.03 -1.22 -8.95
C CYS A 291 -14.77 -2.42 -8.36
N LEU A 292 -14.41 -3.63 -8.77
CA LEU A 292 -14.87 -4.84 -8.09
C LEU A 292 -14.74 -4.59 -6.59
N PRO A 293 -15.81 -4.72 -5.80
CA PRO A 293 -15.78 -4.33 -4.41
C PRO A 293 -14.60 -5.05 -3.75
N GLN A 294 -13.67 -4.30 -3.17
CA GLN A 294 -12.42 -4.80 -2.60
C GLN A 294 -12.65 -5.94 -1.58
N VAL A 295 -13.84 -5.97 -0.98
CA VAL A 295 -14.41 -7.04 -0.14
C VAL A 295 -14.43 -8.40 -0.85
N PHE A 296 -14.76 -8.45 -2.15
CA PHE A 296 -14.82 -9.67 -2.97
C PHE A 296 -13.43 -10.25 -3.26
N ILE A 297 -12.42 -9.39 -3.45
CA ILE A 297 -11.03 -9.86 -3.65
C ILE A 297 -10.48 -10.40 -2.34
N THR A 298 -10.70 -9.68 -1.24
CA THR A 298 -10.21 -10.12 0.07
C THR A 298 -10.90 -11.40 0.54
N SER A 299 -12.24 -11.53 0.41
CA SER A 299 -12.94 -12.77 0.79
C SER A 299 -12.46 -13.99 0.00
N ARG A 300 -12.13 -13.83 -1.29
CA ARG A 300 -11.59 -14.93 -2.13
C ARG A 300 -10.09 -15.18 -1.92
N VAL A 301 -9.31 -14.19 -1.51
CA VAL A 301 -7.89 -14.40 -1.14
C VAL A 301 -7.76 -15.15 0.19
N PHE A 302 -8.71 -14.97 1.11
CA PHE A 302 -8.74 -15.70 2.38
C PHE A 302 -9.24 -17.15 2.30
N ALA A 303 -9.50 -17.67 1.11
CA ALA A 303 -9.75 -19.10 0.86
C ALA A 303 -8.51 -20.01 1.08
N GLN A 304 -7.51 -19.55 1.83
CA GLN A 304 -6.37 -20.36 2.26
C GLN A 304 -6.35 -20.49 3.79
N PRO A 305 -6.91 -21.61 4.27
CA PRO A 305 -6.26 -22.38 5.35
C PRO A 305 -5.73 -23.74 4.85
N GLY A 306 -6.12 -24.19 3.66
CA GLY A 306 -5.96 -25.59 3.23
C GLY A 306 -4.54 -26.06 2.90
N ALA A 307 -3.62 -25.19 2.49
CA ALA A 307 -2.25 -25.62 2.14
C ALA A 307 -1.40 -25.94 3.38
N LEU A 308 -1.74 -25.37 4.54
CA LEU A 308 -1.07 -25.70 5.79
C LEU A 308 -1.67 -26.96 6.43
N MET A 309 -2.93 -27.32 6.17
CA MET A 309 -3.60 -28.47 6.80
C MET A 309 -3.74 -29.73 5.94
N SER A 310 -3.75 -29.68 4.61
CA SER A 310 -3.74 -30.91 3.78
C SER A 310 -2.45 -31.74 3.97
N GLN A 311 -1.40 -31.13 4.51
CA GLN A 311 -0.20 -31.85 4.93
C GLN A 311 -0.28 -32.32 6.39
N MET A 312 -1.21 -31.83 7.21
CA MET A 312 -1.31 -32.06 8.67
C MET A 312 -2.31 -33.17 9.03
N GLU A 313 -3.25 -33.50 8.13
CA GLU A 313 -4.29 -34.54 8.34
C GLU A 313 -3.83 -35.98 8.05
N THR A 314 -2.53 -36.22 7.82
CA THR A 314 -1.98 -37.59 7.65
C THR A 314 -1.22 -38.07 8.90
N CYS A 315 -1.77 -37.79 10.08
CA CYS A 315 -1.30 -38.37 11.34
C CYS A 315 -2.29 -39.43 11.83
#